data_AF-A0A9E6URB3-F1
#
_entry.id   AF-A0A9E6URB3-F1
#
_cell.length_a   1.000
_cell.length_b   1.000
_cell.length_c   1.000
_cell.angle_alpha   90.00
_cell.angle_beta   90.00
_cell.angle_gamma   90.00
#
_symmetry.space_group_name_H-M   'P 1'
#
loop_
_entity.id
_entity.type
_entity.pdbx_description
1 polymer ?
#
loop_
_entity_poly.entity_id
_entity_poly.type
_entity_poly.pdbx_seq_one_letter_code
_entity_poly.pdbx_strand_id
1 'polypeptide(L)'
;MHFFPLLDVVGELLTSRNAEQVGKAHQKAAALGLSVSDTVRLLLRRIAVEKALPFEVRIPNAETRDAMREADEIVRAHAARFAAADDLLSDLKQARIH
;
A
#
# COMPACT_ATOMS: atom_id res chain seq x y z
N MET A 1 -13.01 -26.25 -24.96
CA MET A 1 -13.41 -25.05 -24.18
C MET A 1 -12.13 -24.35 -23.73
N HIS A 2 -11.65 -23.37 -24.49
CA HIS A 2 -10.52 -22.52 -24.10
C HIS A 2 -11.07 -21.23 -23.48
N PHE A 3 -10.93 -21.09 -22.17
CA PHE A 3 -11.29 -19.93 -21.36
C PHE A 3 -10.12 -19.79 -20.37
N PHE A 4 -9.09 -19.00 -20.63
CA PHE A 4 -9.01 -17.57 -20.29
C PHE A 4 -7.72 -16.96 -20.88
N PRO A 5 -7.78 -16.10 -21.93
CA PRO A 5 -6.62 -15.32 -22.39
C PRO A 5 -6.46 -13.97 -21.67
N LEU A 6 -7.42 -13.58 -20.82
CA LEU A 6 -7.50 -12.21 -20.29
C LEU A 6 -6.43 -11.91 -19.23
N LEU A 7 -6.02 -12.88 -18.40
CA LEU A 7 -4.95 -12.66 -17.40
C LEU A 7 -3.58 -12.46 -18.06
N ASP A 8 -3.32 -13.17 -19.17
CA ASP A 8 -2.05 -13.10 -19.89
C ASP A 8 -1.89 -11.72 -20.57
N VAL A 9 -2.96 -11.23 -21.19
CA VAL A 9 -3.02 -9.89 -21.80
C VAL A 9 -2.87 -8.78 -20.74
N VAL A 10 -3.48 -8.93 -19.56
CA VAL A 10 -3.31 -7.95 -18.47
C VAL A 10 -1.87 -7.96 -17.94
N GLY A 11 -1.26 -9.14 -17.79
CA GLY A 11 0.15 -9.27 -17.38
C GLY A 11 1.13 -8.63 -18.37
N GLU A 12 0.95 -8.88 -19.66
CA GLU A 12 1.73 -8.23 -20.72
C GLU A 12 1.52 -6.71 -20.76
N LEU A 13 0.27 -6.25 -20.62
CA LEU A 13 -0.05 -4.82 -20.61
C LEU A 13 0.58 -4.10 -19.41
N LEU A 14 0.55 -4.72 -18.22
CA LEU A 14 1.19 -4.19 -17.02
C LEU A 14 2.71 -4.12 -17.17
N THR A 15 3.32 -5.17 -17.72
CA THR A 15 4.78 -5.24 -17.96
C THR A 15 5.21 -4.21 -19.00
N SER A 16 4.44 -4.06 -20.09
CA SER A 16 4.68 -3.09 -21.17
C SER A 16 4.58 -1.64 -20.65
N ARG A 17 3.54 -1.32 -19.87
CA ARG A 17 3.41 0.00 -19.24
C ARG A 17 4.53 0.28 -18.24
N ASN A 18 4.94 -0.69 -17.44
CA ASN A 18 6.04 -0.51 -16.48
C ASN A 18 7.37 -0.24 -17.21
N ALA A 19 7.68 -1.03 -18.25
CA ALA A 19 8.89 -0.84 -19.04
C ALA A 19 8.96 0.56 -19.69
N GLU A 20 7.83 1.05 -20.21
CA GLU A 20 7.73 2.42 -20.73
C GLU A 20 8.00 3.46 -19.63
N GLN A 21 7.42 3.28 -18.44
CA GLN A 21 7.62 4.18 -17.30
C GLN A 21 9.08 4.19 -16.81
N VAL A 22 9.72 3.02 -16.74
CA VAL A 22 11.13 2.88 -16.37
C VAL A 22 12.03 3.56 -17.40
N GLY A 23 11.74 3.41 -18.70
CA GLY A 23 12.45 4.11 -19.77
C GLY A 23 12.38 5.63 -19.62
N LYS A 24 11.18 6.17 -19.34
CA LYS A 24 11.00 7.62 -19.07
C LYS A 24 11.74 8.08 -17.81
N ALA A 25 11.76 7.26 -16.76
CA ALA A 25 12.48 7.56 -15.53
C ALA A 25 14.00 7.65 -15.76
N HIS A 26 14.57 6.75 -16.55
CA HIS A 26 15.99 6.80 -16.92
C HIS A 26 16.37 8.10 -17.64
N GLN A 27 15.55 8.53 -18.61
CA GLN A 27 15.78 9.77 -19.35
C GLN A 27 15.73 11.00 -18.41
N LYS A 28 14.78 11.03 -17.48
CA LYS A 28 14.66 12.12 -16.50
C LYS A 28 15.83 12.16 -15.51
N ALA A 29 16.27 10.99 -15.01
CA ALA A 29 17.42 10.90 -14.13
C ALA A 29 18.70 11.40 -14.83
N ALA A 30 18.92 11.00 -16.08
CA ALA A 30 20.03 11.47 -16.89
C ALA A 30 19.99 13.00 -17.12
N ALA A 31 18.80 13.58 -17.33
CA ALA A 31 18.62 15.03 -17.44
C ALA A 31 18.98 15.79 -16.15
N LEU A 32 18.93 15.12 -14.99
CA LEU A 32 19.36 15.64 -13.69
C LEU A 32 20.85 15.35 -13.40
N GLY A 33 21.58 14.73 -14.33
CA GLY A 33 22.98 14.33 -14.15
C GLY A 33 23.17 13.11 -13.22
N LEU A 34 22.10 12.34 -12.97
CA LEU A 34 22.14 11.17 -12.10
C LEU A 34 22.07 9.89 -12.93
N SER A 35 22.89 8.89 -12.55
CA SER A 35 22.68 7.54 -13.04
C SER A 35 21.49 6.89 -12.33
N VAL A 36 20.96 5.81 -12.91
CA VAL A 36 19.95 4.95 -12.28
C VAL A 36 20.46 4.45 -10.93
N SER A 37 21.72 4.02 -10.88
CA SER A 37 22.36 3.56 -9.64
C SER A 37 22.47 4.66 -8.58
N ASP A 38 22.70 5.92 -8.96
CA ASP A 38 22.70 7.04 -8.02
C ASP A 38 21.32 7.28 -7.42
N THR A 39 20.29 7.20 -8.26
CA THR A 39 18.89 7.34 -7.82
C THR A 39 18.51 6.23 -6.84
N VAL A 40 18.88 4.98 -7.15
CA VAL A 40 18.64 3.83 -6.26
C VAL A 40 19.42 3.98 -4.94
N ARG A 41 20.67 4.42 -4.98
CA ARG A 41 21.47 4.70 -3.75
C ARG A 41 20.81 5.77 -2.88
N LEU A 42 20.32 6.85 -3.49
CA LEU A 42 19.63 7.94 -2.79
C LEU A 42 18.34 7.43 -2.12
N LEU A 43 17.54 6.65 -2.86
CA LEU A 43 16.32 6.00 -2.37
C LEU A 43 16.61 5.12 -1.15
N LEU A 44 17.58 4.21 -1.25
CA LEU A 44 17.93 3.28 -0.18
C LEU A 44 18.47 4.03 1.05
N ARG A 45 19.26 5.08 0.85
CA ARG A 45 19.74 5.94 1.95
C ARG A 45 18.58 6.61 2.68
N ARG A 46 17.61 7.14 1.94
CA ARG A 46 16.41 7.79 2.50
C ARG A 46 15.57 6.80 3.32
N ILE A 47 15.37 5.59 2.81
CA ILE A 47 14.69 4.51 3.54
C ILE A 47 15.43 4.16 4.84
N ALA A 48 16.75 4.01 4.79
CA ALA A 48 17.55 3.67 5.96
C ALA A 48 17.48 4.74 7.07
N VAL A 49 17.46 6.02 6.69
CA VAL A 49 17.42 7.15 7.64
C VAL A 49 16.00 7.34 8.21
N GLU A 50 14.98 7.28 7.36
CA GLU A 50 13.61 7.65 7.76
C GLU A 50 12.73 6.48 8.15
N LYS A 51 13.19 5.24 7.91
CA LYS A 51 12.40 4.01 8.07
C LYS A 51 11.05 4.06 7.36
N ALA A 52 11.00 4.83 6.27
CA ALA A 52 9.80 5.08 5.48
C ALA A 52 10.18 5.15 4.00
N LEU A 53 9.23 4.77 3.14
CA LEU A 53 9.37 4.99 1.71
C LEU A 53 9.23 6.50 1.42
N PRO A 54 10.06 7.07 0.52
CA PRO A 54 10.04 8.51 0.20
C PRO A 54 8.89 8.92 -0.71
N PHE A 55 7.89 8.05 -0.83
CA PHE A 55 6.60 8.34 -1.41
C PHE A 55 5.61 8.10 -0.28
N GLU A 56 4.71 9.06 -0.09
CA GLU A 56 3.59 8.87 0.80
C GLU A 56 2.88 7.58 0.43
N VAL A 57 2.93 6.59 1.32
CA VAL A 57 2.09 5.38 1.26
C VAL A 57 0.68 5.82 1.62
N ARG A 58 0.07 6.58 0.71
CA ARG A 58 -1.17 7.33 0.92
C ARG A 58 -2.42 6.49 0.67
N ILE A 59 -2.25 5.28 0.16
CA ILE A 59 -3.36 4.37 -0.12
C ILE A 59 -3.23 3.23 0.89
N PRO A 60 -4.11 3.17 1.91
CA PRO A 60 -4.21 2.01 2.77
C PRO A 60 -4.40 0.76 1.90
N ASN A 61 -3.71 -0.33 2.25
CA ASN A 61 -3.84 -1.59 1.53
C ASN A 61 -5.30 -2.10 1.62
N ALA A 62 -5.67 -3.07 0.77
CA ALA A 62 -7.05 -3.56 0.70
C ALA A 62 -7.59 -3.98 2.08
N GLU A 63 -6.80 -4.75 2.83
CA GLU A 63 -7.14 -5.21 4.19
C GLU A 63 -7.39 -4.03 5.15
N THR A 64 -6.54 -3.01 5.13
CA THR A 64 -6.70 -1.81 5.97
C THR A 64 -7.95 -1.03 5.56
N ARG A 65 -8.26 -0.95 4.25
CA ARG A 65 -9.49 -0.30 3.77
C ARG A 65 -10.74 -1.06 4.18
N ASP A 66 -10.66 -2.38 4.27
CA ASP A 66 -11.76 -3.23 4.70
C ASP A 66 -12.02 -3.04 6.20
N ALA A 67 -10.95 -3.10 7.01
CA ALA A 67 -11.01 -2.82 8.45
C ALA A 67 -11.52 -1.40 8.76
N MET A 68 -11.13 -0.39 7.96
CA MET A 68 -11.65 0.98 8.11
C MET A 68 -13.16 1.07 7.83
N ARG A 69 -13.68 0.35 6.82
CA ARG A 69 -15.13 0.33 6.54
C ARG A 69 -15.91 -0.34 7.66
N GLU A 70 -15.40 -1.46 8.17
CA GLU A 70 -15.99 -2.16 9.31
C GLU A 70 -16.03 -1.25 10.55
N ALA A 71 -14.92 -0.55 10.84
CA ALA A 71 -14.87 0.41 11.93
C ALA A 71 -15.91 1.55 11.75
N ASP A 72 -16.06 2.10 10.54
CA ASP A 72 -17.07 3.13 10.25
C ASP A 72 -18.51 2.61 10.45
N GLU A 73 -18.77 1.34 10.13
CA GLU A 73 -20.07 0.69 10.37
C GLU A 73 -20.35 0.52 11.87
N ILE A 74 -19.36 0.03 12.63
CA ILE A 74 -19.44 -0.13 14.09
C ILE A 74 -19.72 1.21 14.79
N VAL A 75 -19.03 2.28 14.37
CA VAL A 75 -19.23 3.64 14.91
C VAL A 75 -20.66 4.14 14.61
N ARG A 76 -21.14 3.95 13.38
CA ARG A 76 -22.51 4.33 12.98
C ARG A 76 -23.59 3.55 13.73
N ALA A 77 -23.34 2.28 14.02
CA ALA A 77 -24.25 1.45 14.81
C ALA A 77 -24.26 1.80 16.31
N HIS A 78 -23.43 2.74 16.77
CA HIS A 78 -23.18 3.03 18.19
C HIS A 78 -22.77 1.80 19.02
N ALA A 79 -22.30 0.74 18.36
CA ALA A 79 -22.04 -0.56 18.97
C ALA A 79 -20.71 -0.59 19.76
N ALA A 80 -19.83 0.40 19.60
CA ALA A 80 -18.51 0.45 20.26
C ALA A 80 -18.37 1.59 21.28
N ARG A 81 -19.45 2.02 21.94
CA ARG A 81 -19.35 2.98 23.05
C ARG A 81 -19.03 2.24 24.35
N PHE A 82 -17.82 2.43 24.84
CA PHE A 82 -17.37 1.92 26.13
C PHE A 82 -17.30 3.05 27.15
N ALA A 83 -17.71 2.76 28.40
CA ALA A 83 -17.69 3.74 29.49
C ALA A 83 -16.28 3.88 30.11
N ALA A 84 -15.49 2.81 30.06
CA ALA A 84 -14.10 2.79 30.51
C ALA A 84 -13.17 2.07 29.52
N ALA A 85 -11.88 2.39 29.58
CA ALA A 85 -10.86 1.76 28.73
C ALA A 85 -10.73 0.25 28.99
N ASP A 86 -10.98 -0.21 30.22
CA ASP A 86 -10.96 -1.63 30.59
C ASP A 86 -12.07 -2.42 29.89
N ASP A 87 -13.24 -1.81 29.66
CA ASP A 87 -14.36 -2.46 28.96
C ASP A 87 -13.99 -2.70 27.49
N LEU A 88 -13.39 -1.70 26.84
CA LEU A 88 -12.87 -1.81 25.48
C LEU A 88 -11.79 -2.90 25.35
N LEU A 89 -10.81 -2.89 26.27
CA LEU A 89 -9.71 -3.86 26.25
C LEU A 89 -10.19 -5.29 26.50
N SER A 90 -11.28 -5.46 27.27
CA SER A 90 -11.88 -6.76 27.55
C SER A 90 -12.63 -7.29 26.32
N ASP A 91 -13.42 -6.44 25.66
CA ASP A 91 -14.14 -6.78 24.43
C ASP A 91 -13.18 -7.15 23.28
N LEU A 92 -12.12 -6.35 23.05
CA LEU A 92 -11.10 -6.65 22.03
C LEU A 92 -10.37 -7.98 22.28
N LYS A 93 -10.15 -8.35 23.55
CA LYS A 93 -9.54 -9.63 23.90
C LYS A 93 -10.48 -10.81 23.62
N GLN A 94 -11.78 -10.62 23.79
CA GLN A 94 -12.79 -11.64 23.47
C GLN A 94 -12.99 -11.78 21.96
N ALA A 95 -13.04 -10.67 21.22
CA ALA A 95 -13.20 -10.66 19.76
C ALA A 95 -12.03 -11.33 19.00
N ARG A 96 -10.80 -11.28 19.55
CA ARG A 96 -9.61 -11.89 18.93
C ARG A 96 -9.49 -13.42 19.16
N ILE A 97 -10.43 -14.05 19.85
CA ILE A 97 -10.40 -15.48 20.22
C ILE A 97 -11.33 -16.34 19.33
N HIS A 98 -12.02 -15.73 18.37
CA HIS A 98 -12.81 -16.41 17.32
C HIS A 98 -12.29 -16.05 15.93
#